data_AF-A0ABD3PJW8-F1
#
_entry.id   AF-A0ABD3PJW8-F1
#
_cell.length_a   1.000
_cell.length_b   1.000
_cell.length_c   1.000
_cell.angle_alpha   90.00
_cell.angle_beta   90.00
_cell.angle_gamma   90.00
#
_symmetry.space_group_name_H-M   'P 1'
#
loop_
_entity.id
_entity.type
_entity.pdbx_description
1 polymer ?
#
loop_
_entity_poly.entity_id
_entity_poly.type
_entity_poly.pdbx_seq_one_letter_code
_entity_poly.pdbx_strand_id
1 'polypeptide(L)'
;MHYMPCSNRKASMGVKHEDFDSTIRSTIDPVQWKNELERVSSRLIVHHTQNEDDWRCRLDQNISDLRSLGDQFSKMEHQISQIGKLILDDLQQIDSKEVQLHQKFNCEVNEYEVAKTRLMSLEKSIDTHTSKTAILSEKLGKLSADVDAVKKEIDKKGSSITDTSPVVEIRAALQLLKEENKELDVRLGILDYEVTKAMMHDAKREEKHPLQGMHSDDDDSSLDE
;
A
#
# COMPACT_ATOMS: atom_id res chain seq x y z
N MET A 1 -26.83 64.70 25.30
CA MET A 1 -27.31 66.10 25.33
C MET A 1 -28.39 66.21 26.40
N HIS A 2 -28.38 67.28 27.19
CA HIS A 2 -29.29 67.47 28.33
C HIS A 2 -30.66 67.97 27.84
N TYR A 3 -31.75 67.32 28.25
CA TYR A 3 -33.08 67.92 28.16
C TYR A 3 -33.27 68.90 29.31
N MET A 4 -33.46 70.18 28.99
CA MET A 4 -33.82 71.23 29.95
C MET A 4 -35.33 71.49 29.90
N PRO A 5 -36.08 71.28 30.98
CA PRO A 5 -37.49 71.64 31.03
C PRO A 5 -37.65 73.14 31.35
N CYS A 6 -38.21 73.92 30.42
CA CYS A 6 -38.52 75.33 30.67
C CYS A 6 -39.64 75.45 31.72
N SER A 7 -39.31 76.05 32.86
CA SER A 7 -40.20 76.15 34.02
C SER A 7 -41.33 77.17 33.79
N ASN A 8 -42.57 76.74 34.04
CA ASN A 8 -43.76 77.56 33.88
C ASN A 8 -43.91 78.54 35.06
N ARG A 9 -43.69 79.84 34.83
CA ARG A 9 -43.89 80.90 35.83
C ARG A 9 -44.91 81.93 35.35
N LYS A 10 -46.17 81.73 35.72
CA LYS A 10 -47.21 82.77 35.60
C LYS A 10 -46.82 83.97 36.47
N ALA A 11 -46.55 85.11 35.85
CA ALA A 11 -46.48 86.40 36.52
C ALA A 11 -47.67 87.24 36.05
N SER A 12 -48.65 87.43 36.94
CA SER A 12 -49.75 88.37 36.73
C SER A 12 -49.25 89.79 37.00
N MET A 13 -49.14 90.60 35.96
CA MET A 13 -49.10 92.06 36.08
C MET A 13 -50.01 92.65 35.02
N GLY A 14 -51.15 93.20 35.47
CA GLY A 14 -51.99 94.01 34.60
C GLY A 14 -51.31 95.35 34.34
N VAL A 15 -50.96 95.61 33.08
CA VAL A 15 -50.55 96.94 32.62
C VAL A 15 -51.47 97.33 31.47
N LYS A 16 -52.32 98.31 31.79
CA LYS A 16 -53.01 99.29 30.93
C LYS A 16 -53.21 98.91 29.46
N HIS A 17 -54.49 98.83 29.10
CA HIS A 17 -54.97 98.91 27.73
C HIS A 17 -54.50 100.25 27.13
N GLU A 18 -53.44 100.24 26.31
CA GLU A 18 -53.16 101.35 25.40
C GLU A 18 -53.93 101.09 24.11
N ASP A 19 -54.71 102.09 23.72
CA ASP A 19 -55.63 101.98 22.59
C ASP A 19 -54.86 101.97 21.27
N PHE A 20 -54.58 100.77 20.77
CA PHE A 20 -54.17 100.54 19.39
C PHE A 20 -55.33 100.76 18.39
N ASP A 21 -56.05 101.87 18.51
CA ASP A 21 -56.77 102.49 17.38
C ASP A 21 -55.83 103.37 16.54
N SER A 22 -54.56 102.97 16.47
CA SER A 22 -53.69 103.25 15.33
C SER A 22 -54.07 102.31 14.17
N THR A 23 -55.34 102.32 13.79
CA THR A 23 -55.77 101.90 12.45
C THR A 23 -54.86 102.63 11.46
N ILE A 24 -54.12 101.90 10.62
CA ILE A 24 -53.14 102.47 9.69
C ILE A 24 -53.88 103.25 8.59
N ARG A 25 -54.34 104.45 8.93
CA ARG A 25 -54.80 105.46 7.97
C ARG A 25 -53.55 106.03 7.33
N SER A 26 -53.23 105.53 6.14
CA SER A 26 -52.16 106.10 5.32
C SER A 26 -52.44 107.58 5.07
N THR A 27 -51.53 108.46 5.51
CA THR A 27 -51.52 109.90 5.18
C THR A 27 -51.07 110.08 3.72
N ILE A 28 -51.81 109.46 2.81
CA ILE A 28 -51.54 109.42 1.38
C ILE A 28 -52.78 109.99 0.70
N ASP A 29 -52.62 111.16 0.10
CA ASP A 29 -53.62 111.78 -0.76
C ASP A 29 -53.91 110.83 -1.95
N PRO A 30 -55.18 110.43 -2.19
CA PRO A 30 -55.52 109.53 -3.29
C PRO A 30 -55.11 110.07 -4.67
N VAL A 31 -55.00 111.39 -4.85
CA VAL A 31 -54.54 112.00 -6.10
C VAL A 31 -53.02 111.86 -6.24
N GLN A 32 -52.24 112.11 -5.17
CA GLN A 32 -50.80 111.84 -5.18
C GLN A 32 -50.50 110.36 -5.37
N TRP A 33 -51.27 109.47 -4.73
CA TRP A 33 -51.14 108.02 -4.94
C TRP A 33 -51.39 107.65 -6.41
N LYS A 34 -52.44 108.19 -7.04
CA LYS A 34 -52.73 107.93 -8.46
C LYS A 34 -51.62 108.44 -9.38
N ASN A 35 -51.09 109.64 -9.14
CA ASN A 35 -50.02 110.21 -9.95
C ASN A 35 -48.70 109.43 -9.78
N GLU A 36 -48.39 109.00 -8.56
CA GLU A 36 -47.23 108.15 -8.27
C GLU A 36 -47.42 106.73 -8.85
N LEU A 37 -48.64 106.18 -8.79
CA LEU A 37 -49.01 104.93 -9.43
C LEU A 37 -48.86 105.03 -10.96
N GLU A 38 -49.30 106.10 -11.62
CA GLU A 38 -49.11 106.30 -13.05
C GLU A 38 -47.62 106.47 -13.41
N ARG A 39 -46.85 107.20 -12.60
CA ARG A 39 -45.40 107.37 -12.78
C ARG A 39 -44.61 106.06 -12.62
N VAL A 40 -45.01 105.21 -11.68
CA VAL A 40 -44.35 103.92 -11.39
C VAL A 40 -45.00 102.78 -12.17
N SER A 41 -46.20 102.93 -12.75
CA SER A 41 -46.96 101.89 -13.44
C SER A 41 -46.11 101.18 -14.50
N SER A 42 -45.45 101.93 -15.38
CA SER A 42 -44.55 101.39 -16.41
C SER A 42 -43.36 100.60 -15.85
N ARG A 43 -42.92 100.90 -14.63
CA ARG A 43 -41.86 100.19 -13.89
C ARG A 43 -42.38 99.02 -13.04
N LEU A 44 -43.67 99.04 -12.71
CA LEU A 44 -44.37 97.99 -11.97
C LEU A 44 -44.98 96.93 -12.90
N ILE A 45 -44.93 97.12 -14.22
CA ILE A 45 -45.12 96.05 -15.19
C ILE A 45 -44.02 95.02 -14.92
N VAL A 46 -44.40 93.95 -14.23
CA VAL A 46 -43.60 92.72 -14.15
C VAL A 46 -43.53 92.17 -15.56
N HIS A 47 -42.46 92.51 -16.26
CA HIS A 47 -42.13 91.90 -17.53
C HIS A 47 -41.81 90.44 -17.22
N HIS A 48 -42.76 89.54 -17.44
CA HIS A 48 -42.48 88.11 -17.50
C HIS A 48 -41.74 87.82 -18.80
N THR A 49 -40.51 88.33 -18.89
CA THR A 49 -39.51 87.82 -19.81
C THR A 49 -39.28 86.37 -19.44
N GLN A 50 -39.56 85.44 -20.34
CA GLN A 50 -39.09 84.06 -20.25
C GLN A 50 -37.57 84.04 -20.48
N ASN A 51 -36.85 84.58 -19.50
CA ASN A 51 -35.40 84.58 -19.43
C ASN A 51 -34.98 83.34 -18.64
N GLU A 52 -33.98 82.61 -19.11
CA GLU A 52 -33.39 81.48 -18.37
C GLU A 52 -32.79 81.92 -17.02
N ASP A 53 -32.60 83.23 -16.82
CA ASP A 53 -32.19 83.88 -15.59
C ASP A 53 -33.33 84.13 -14.56
N ASP A 54 -34.61 83.85 -14.85
CA ASP A 54 -35.64 83.86 -13.80
C ASP A 54 -35.33 82.73 -12.80
N TRP A 55 -35.10 83.11 -11.54
CA TRP A 55 -34.86 82.18 -10.45
C TRP A 55 -36.00 81.17 -10.28
N ARG A 56 -37.22 81.50 -10.73
CA ARG A 56 -38.35 80.56 -10.78
C ARG A 56 -38.12 79.44 -11.79
N CYS A 57 -37.77 79.76 -13.03
CA CYS A 57 -37.44 78.78 -14.06
C CYS A 57 -36.27 77.89 -13.63
N ARG A 58 -35.25 78.48 -12.99
CA ARG A 58 -34.11 77.74 -12.43
C ARG A 58 -34.49 76.85 -11.24
N LEU A 59 -35.46 77.27 -10.41
CA LEU A 59 -35.99 76.47 -9.30
C LEU A 59 -36.85 75.31 -9.80
N ASP A 60 -37.74 75.55 -10.78
CA ASP A 60 -38.56 74.51 -11.39
C ASP A 60 -37.70 73.49 -12.14
N GLN A 61 -36.66 73.95 -12.86
CA GLN A 61 -35.64 73.08 -13.46
C GLN A 61 -34.92 72.26 -12.38
N ASN A 62 -34.46 72.88 -11.28
CA ASN A 62 -33.78 72.15 -10.20
C ASN A 62 -34.68 71.12 -9.52
N ILE A 63 -35.99 71.42 -9.34
CA ILE A 63 -36.97 70.46 -8.83
C ILE A 63 -37.17 69.29 -9.83
N SER A 64 -37.18 69.58 -11.14
CA SER A 64 -37.23 68.55 -12.18
C SER A 64 -35.97 67.68 -12.19
N ASP A 65 -34.79 68.30 -12.11
CA ASP A 65 -33.49 67.61 -12.06
C ASP A 65 -33.38 66.73 -10.81
N LEU A 66 -33.82 67.22 -9.63
CA LEU A 66 -33.85 66.45 -8.39
C LEU A 66 -34.79 65.23 -8.48
N ARG A 67 -35.94 65.35 -9.16
CA ARG A 67 -36.82 64.19 -9.43
C ARG A 67 -36.15 63.20 -10.36
N SER A 68 -35.61 63.65 -11.49
CA SER A 68 -34.90 62.79 -12.45
C SER A 68 -33.68 62.10 -11.82
N LEU A 69 -32.96 62.79 -10.94
CA LEU A 69 -31.84 62.26 -10.17
C LEU A 69 -32.33 61.18 -9.19
N GLY A 70 -33.46 61.39 -8.51
CA GLY A 70 -34.11 60.39 -7.65
C GLY A 70 -34.51 59.13 -8.41
N ASP A 71 -35.13 59.28 -9.58
CA ASP A 71 -35.50 58.16 -10.46
C ASP A 71 -34.25 57.39 -10.94
N GLN A 72 -33.19 58.10 -11.30
CA GLN A 72 -31.90 57.51 -11.68
C GLN A 72 -31.22 56.78 -10.52
N PHE A 73 -31.26 57.33 -9.30
CA PHE A 73 -30.76 56.65 -8.10
C PHE A 73 -31.53 55.37 -7.80
N SER A 74 -32.87 55.41 -7.84
CA SER A 74 -33.71 54.22 -7.64
C SER A 74 -33.44 53.13 -8.69
N LYS A 75 -33.27 53.52 -9.95
CA LYS A 75 -32.86 52.61 -11.03
C LYS A 75 -31.48 52.00 -10.78
N MET A 76 -30.50 52.81 -10.36
CA MET A 76 -29.15 52.35 -10.05
C MET A 76 -29.14 51.41 -8.83
N GLU A 77 -29.91 51.71 -7.77
CA GLU A 77 -30.09 50.85 -6.60
C GLU A 77 -30.68 49.49 -6.99
N HIS A 78 -31.71 49.48 -7.86
CA HIS A 78 -32.25 48.24 -8.41
C HIS A 78 -31.20 47.46 -9.22
N GLN A 79 -30.42 48.14 -10.07
CA GLN A 79 -29.36 47.48 -10.87
C GLN A 79 -28.27 46.88 -9.98
N ILE A 80 -27.82 47.59 -8.94
CA ILE A 80 -26.84 47.08 -7.97
C ILE A 80 -27.42 45.89 -7.19
N SER A 81 -28.69 45.98 -6.74
CA SER A 81 -29.38 44.88 -6.06
C SER A 81 -29.50 43.65 -6.97
N GLN A 82 -29.80 43.84 -8.25
CA GLN A 82 -29.88 42.77 -9.23
C GLN A 82 -28.52 42.11 -9.49
N ILE A 83 -27.45 42.90 -9.66
CA ILE A 83 -26.09 42.39 -9.81
C ILE A 83 -25.65 41.63 -8.55
N GLY A 84 -25.95 42.15 -7.35
CA GLY A 84 -25.66 41.48 -6.09
C GLY A 84 -26.36 40.11 -5.96
N LYS A 85 -27.61 39.99 -6.43
CA LYS A 85 -28.33 38.70 -6.50
C LYS A 85 -27.69 37.75 -7.50
N LEU A 86 -27.39 38.21 -8.73
CA LEU A 86 -26.73 37.38 -9.74
C LEU A 86 -25.37 36.84 -9.26
N ILE A 87 -24.55 37.67 -8.61
CA ILE A 87 -23.28 37.24 -8.00
C ILE A 87 -23.51 36.20 -6.90
N LEU A 88 -24.55 36.36 -6.07
CA LEU A 88 -24.87 35.39 -5.03
C LEU A 88 -25.34 34.04 -5.61
N ASP A 89 -26.18 34.08 -6.64
CA ASP A 89 -26.68 32.89 -7.34
C ASP A 89 -25.54 32.16 -8.06
N ASP A 90 -24.60 32.91 -8.69
CA ASP A 90 -23.41 32.34 -9.32
C ASP A 90 -22.44 31.74 -8.27
N LEU A 91 -22.25 32.38 -7.12
CA LEU A 91 -21.45 31.83 -6.02
C LEU A 91 -22.07 30.54 -5.45
N GLN A 92 -23.39 30.48 -5.28
CA GLN A 92 -24.09 29.25 -4.88
C GLN A 92 -23.97 28.14 -5.94
N GLN A 93 -24.01 28.50 -7.23
CA GLN A 93 -23.74 27.55 -8.30
C GLN A 93 -22.29 27.04 -8.28
N ILE A 94 -21.31 27.90 -8.01
CA ILE A 94 -19.90 27.50 -7.87
C ILE A 94 -19.73 26.54 -6.70
N ASP A 95 -20.22 26.89 -5.50
CA ASP A 95 -20.19 26.03 -4.31
C ASP A 95 -20.83 24.66 -4.57
N SER A 96 -22.02 24.63 -5.19
CA SER A 96 -22.68 23.36 -5.53
C SER A 96 -21.90 22.51 -6.55
N LYS A 97 -21.14 23.14 -7.46
CA LYS A 97 -20.26 22.46 -8.43
C LYS A 97 -18.97 21.98 -7.76
N GLU A 98 -18.42 22.76 -6.83
CA GLU A 98 -17.25 22.36 -6.02
C GLU A 98 -17.56 21.15 -5.16
N VAL A 99 -18.70 21.13 -4.46
CA VAL A 99 -19.16 19.97 -3.68
C VAL A 99 -19.32 18.72 -4.56
N GLN A 100 -19.95 18.86 -5.73
CA GLN A 100 -20.10 17.73 -6.68
C GLN A 100 -18.75 17.24 -7.23
N LEU A 101 -17.83 18.15 -7.55
CA LEU A 101 -16.51 17.83 -8.06
C LEU A 101 -15.66 17.14 -6.98
N HIS A 102 -15.70 17.65 -5.75
CA HIS A 102 -15.07 17.06 -4.57
C HIS A 102 -15.60 15.66 -4.27
N GLN A 103 -16.92 15.45 -4.35
CA GLN A 103 -17.52 14.12 -4.19
C GLN A 103 -17.04 13.14 -5.26
N LYS A 104 -16.97 13.56 -6.53
CA LYS A 104 -16.46 12.71 -7.63
C LYS A 104 -14.99 12.34 -7.43
N PHE A 105 -14.13 13.32 -7.15
CA PHE A 105 -12.71 13.06 -6.89
C PHE A 105 -12.49 12.16 -5.68
N ASN A 106 -13.23 12.34 -4.58
CA ASN A 106 -13.10 11.46 -3.42
C ASN A 106 -13.56 10.02 -3.72
N CYS A 107 -14.55 9.83 -4.59
CA CYS A 107 -14.95 8.49 -5.05
C CYS A 107 -13.80 7.83 -5.85
N GLU A 108 -13.28 8.53 -6.84
CA GLU A 108 -12.17 8.08 -7.70
C GLU A 108 -10.91 7.75 -6.88
N VAL A 109 -10.54 8.61 -5.91
CA VAL A 109 -9.41 8.41 -5.00
C VAL A 109 -9.62 7.21 -4.08
N ASN A 110 -10.85 7.01 -3.57
CA ASN A 110 -11.17 5.85 -2.75
C ASN A 110 -11.14 4.55 -3.58
N GLU A 111 -11.65 4.55 -4.80
CA GLU A 111 -11.55 3.41 -5.72
C GLU A 111 -10.09 3.08 -6.07
N TYR A 112 -9.26 4.09 -6.30
CA TYR A 112 -7.82 3.93 -6.50
C TYR A 112 -7.12 3.32 -5.28
N GLU A 113 -7.38 3.80 -4.06
CA GLU A 113 -6.79 3.23 -2.84
C GLU A 113 -7.29 1.80 -2.57
N VAL A 114 -8.55 1.47 -2.89
CA VAL A 114 -9.06 0.09 -2.86
C VAL A 114 -8.36 -0.80 -3.89
N ALA A 115 -8.15 -0.32 -5.11
CA ALA A 115 -7.43 -1.06 -6.16
C ALA A 115 -5.96 -1.28 -5.80
N LYS A 116 -5.30 -0.26 -5.25
CA LYS A 116 -3.90 -0.27 -4.78
C LYS A 116 -3.71 -1.22 -3.59
N THR A 117 -4.57 -1.16 -2.58
CA THR A 117 -4.51 -2.10 -1.44
C THR A 117 -4.78 -3.54 -1.88
N ARG A 118 -5.71 -3.76 -2.81
CA ARG A 118 -5.90 -5.07 -3.45
C ARG A 118 -4.65 -5.55 -4.18
N LEU A 119 -4.00 -4.69 -4.98
CA LEU A 119 -2.77 -5.02 -5.68
C LEU A 119 -1.65 -5.41 -4.71
N MET A 120 -1.39 -4.61 -3.67
CA MET A 120 -0.40 -4.92 -2.63
C MET A 120 -0.70 -6.26 -1.91
N SER A 121 -1.99 -6.57 -1.69
CA SER A 121 -2.39 -7.85 -1.09
C SER A 121 -2.13 -9.04 -2.02
N LEU A 122 -2.26 -8.85 -3.33
CA LEU A 122 -2.00 -9.86 -4.35
C LEU A 122 -0.49 -10.08 -4.54
N GLU A 123 0.32 -9.01 -4.58
CA GLU A 123 1.78 -9.09 -4.60
C GLU A 123 2.29 -9.88 -3.39
N LYS A 124 1.85 -9.51 -2.18
CA LYS A 124 2.18 -10.27 -0.97
C LYS A 124 1.73 -11.73 -1.04
N SER A 125 0.59 -12.02 -1.65
CA SER A 125 0.13 -13.40 -1.87
C SER A 125 1.11 -14.15 -2.80
N ILE A 126 1.45 -13.56 -3.94
CA ILE A 126 2.40 -14.09 -4.94
C ILE A 126 3.77 -14.35 -4.29
N ASP A 127 4.30 -13.42 -3.47
CA ASP A 127 5.56 -13.61 -2.75
C ASP A 127 5.49 -14.81 -1.81
N THR A 128 4.41 -14.95 -1.03
CA THR A 128 4.25 -16.11 -0.14
C THR A 128 4.09 -17.42 -0.91
N HIS A 129 3.42 -17.42 -2.07
CA HIS A 129 3.27 -18.59 -2.94
C HIS A 129 4.58 -18.96 -3.64
N THR A 130 5.38 -17.97 -4.05
CA THR A 130 6.70 -18.15 -4.65
C THR A 130 7.68 -18.73 -3.62
N SER A 131 7.72 -18.17 -2.41
CA SER A 131 8.51 -18.70 -1.29
C SER A 131 8.10 -20.14 -0.93
N LYS A 132 6.80 -20.43 -0.83
CA LYS A 132 6.30 -21.82 -0.60
C LYS A 132 6.71 -22.77 -1.72
N THR A 133 6.60 -22.34 -2.98
CA THR A 133 6.98 -23.15 -4.16
C THR A 133 8.49 -23.43 -4.17
N ALA A 134 9.33 -22.45 -3.82
CA ALA A 134 10.77 -22.64 -3.67
C ALA A 134 11.10 -23.70 -2.60
N ILE A 135 10.48 -23.60 -1.41
CA ILE A 135 10.66 -24.58 -0.31
C ILE A 135 10.15 -25.97 -0.72
N LEU A 136 9.05 -26.07 -1.47
CA LEU A 136 8.55 -27.35 -1.97
C LEU A 136 9.46 -27.95 -3.05
N SER A 137 10.03 -27.11 -3.93
CA SER A 137 10.99 -27.54 -4.94
C SER A 137 12.30 -28.03 -4.32
N GLU A 138 12.79 -27.36 -3.26
CA GLU A 138 13.96 -27.80 -2.49
C GLU A 138 13.69 -29.16 -1.82
N LYS A 139 12.53 -29.31 -1.16
CA LYS A 139 12.11 -30.59 -0.55
C LYS A 139 11.98 -31.72 -1.58
N LEU A 140 11.43 -31.44 -2.75
CA LEU A 140 11.32 -32.41 -3.84
C LEU A 140 12.71 -32.81 -4.38
N GLY A 141 13.61 -31.83 -4.57
CA GLY A 141 15.00 -32.08 -4.96
C GLY A 141 15.74 -32.97 -3.96
N LYS A 142 15.57 -32.70 -2.65
CA LYS A 142 16.10 -33.56 -1.58
C LYS A 142 15.52 -34.98 -1.65
N LEU A 143 14.20 -35.13 -1.75
CA LEU A 143 13.56 -36.44 -1.83
C LEU A 143 14.01 -37.22 -3.08
N SER A 144 14.22 -36.54 -4.22
CA SER A 144 14.78 -37.16 -5.42
C SER A 144 16.21 -37.66 -5.19
N ALA A 145 17.06 -36.86 -4.53
CA ALA A 145 18.42 -37.26 -4.18
C ALA A 145 18.45 -38.45 -3.19
N ASP A 146 17.54 -38.47 -2.21
CA ASP A 146 17.36 -39.58 -1.27
C ASP A 146 16.92 -40.86 -2.01
N VAL A 147 15.99 -40.75 -2.98
CA VAL A 147 15.57 -41.87 -3.84
C VAL A 147 16.72 -42.38 -4.73
N ASP A 148 17.50 -41.48 -5.34
CA ASP A 148 18.67 -41.86 -6.15
C ASP A 148 19.77 -42.51 -5.30
N ALA A 149 19.94 -42.09 -4.04
CA ALA A 149 20.87 -42.71 -3.10
C ALA A 149 20.41 -44.13 -2.71
N VAL A 150 19.12 -44.30 -2.37
CA VAL A 150 18.52 -45.61 -2.09
C VAL A 150 18.61 -46.53 -3.31
N LYS A 151 18.37 -46.00 -4.52
CA LYS A 151 18.52 -46.76 -5.77
C LYS A 151 19.95 -47.23 -5.98
N LYS A 152 20.96 -46.37 -5.80
CA LYS A 152 22.38 -46.76 -5.90
C LYS A 152 22.76 -47.83 -4.87
N GLU A 153 22.24 -47.76 -3.65
CA GLU A 153 22.47 -48.82 -2.64
C GLU A 153 21.73 -50.12 -2.98
N ILE A 154 20.55 -50.06 -3.60
CA ILE A 154 19.86 -51.24 -4.15
C ILE A 154 20.66 -51.83 -5.32
N ASP A 155 21.13 -51.02 -6.27
CA ASP A 155 21.91 -51.47 -7.43
C ASP A 155 23.24 -52.11 -7.00
N LYS A 156 23.91 -51.56 -5.97
CA LYS A 156 25.13 -52.11 -5.36
C LYS A 156 24.88 -53.41 -4.59
N LYS A 157 23.75 -53.54 -3.89
CA LYS A 157 23.34 -54.81 -3.28
C LYS A 157 22.91 -55.83 -4.35
N GLY A 158 22.29 -55.34 -5.43
CA GLY A 158 21.93 -56.10 -6.63
C GLY A 158 23.14 -56.72 -7.29
N SER A 159 24.17 -55.93 -7.59
CA SER A 159 25.43 -56.45 -8.11
C SER A 159 26.08 -57.41 -7.12
N SER A 160 26.10 -57.10 -5.82
CA SER A 160 26.65 -58.00 -4.79
C SER A 160 25.89 -59.31 -4.58
N ILE A 161 24.59 -59.41 -4.92
CA ILE A 161 23.81 -60.65 -4.82
C ILE A 161 23.80 -61.43 -6.14
N THR A 162 23.96 -60.76 -7.28
CA THR A 162 24.20 -61.42 -8.58
C THR A 162 25.66 -61.78 -8.82
N ASP A 163 26.60 -61.28 -8.01
CA ASP A 163 27.99 -61.69 -8.06
C ASP A 163 28.14 -63.12 -7.51
N THR A 164 27.99 -64.08 -8.41
CA THR A 164 28.26 -65.50 -8.13
C THR A 164 29.76 -65.83 -8.09
N SER A 165 30.67 -64.88 -8.35
CA SER A 165 32.12 -65.12 -8.37
C SER A 165 32.64 -65.80 -7.08
N PRO A 166 32.36 -65.32 -5.85
CA PRO A 166 32.77 -66.03 -4.63
C PRO A 166 32.17 -67.44 -4.50
N VAL A 167 30.96 -67.68 -5.02
CA VAL A 167 30.34 -69.02 -5.02
C VAL A 167 31.04 -69.95 -6.03
N VAL A 168 31.45 -69.41 -7.18
CA VAL A 168 32.23 -70.12 -8.20
C VAL A 168 33.65 -70.42 -7.69
N GLU A 169 34.28 -69.49 -6.98
CA GLU A 169 35.61 -69.67 -6.38
C GLU A 169 35.59 -70.74 -5.27
N ILE A 170 34.61 -70.71 -4.36
CA ILE A 170 34.40 -71.78 -3.38
C ILE A 170 34.17 -73.14 -4.08
N ARG A 171 33.37 -73.17 -5.15
CA ARG A 171 33.16 -74.39 -5.94
C ARG A 171 34.45 -74.90 -6.59
N ALA A 172 35.30 -74.01 -7.09
CA ALA A 172 36.59 -74.36 -7.67
C ALA A 172 37.56 -74.92 -6.61
N ALA A 173 37.64 -74.30 -5.44
CA ALA A 173 38.43 -74.78 -4.31
C ALA A 173 37.96 -76.16 -3.82
N LEU A 174 36.64 -76.39 -3.71
CA LEU A 174 36.06 -77.69 -3.40
C LEU A 174 36.35 -78.75 -4.47
N GLN A 175 36.40 -78.36 -5.75
CA GLN A 175 36.77 -79.25 -6.85
C GLN A 175 38.26 -79.64 -6.75
N LEU A 176 39.14 -78.69 -6.45
CA LEU A 176 40.58 -78.91 -6.27
C LEU A 176 40.88 -79.84 -5.09
N LEU A 177 40.32 -79.56 -3.91
CA LEU A 177 40.46 -80.41 -2.72
C LEU A 177 39.94 -81.84 -2.98
N LYS A 178 38.91 -82.00 -3.82
CA LYS A 178 38.39 -83.30 -4.22
C LYS A 178 39.31 -84.04 -5.20
N GLU A 179 40.08 -83.33 -6.01
CA GLU A 179 41.09 -83.91 -6.89
C GLU A 179 42.34 -84.30 -6.09
N GLU A 180 42.78 -83.44 -5.16
CA GLU A 180 43.87 -83.70 -4.21
C GLU A 180 43.58 -84.92 -3.32
N ASN A 181 42.36 -85.05 -2.78
CA ASN A 181 41.99 -86.25 -2.03
C ASN A 181 42.10 -87.53 -2.86
N LYS A 182 41.67 -87.53 -4.14
CA LYS A 182 41.85 -88.73 -5.01
C LYS A 182 43.33 -89.04 -5.22
N GLU A 183 44.17 -88.02 -5.36
CA GLU A 183 45.61 -88.22 -5.52
C GLU A 183 46.22 -88.80 -4.24
N LEU A 184 45.82 -88.31 -3.07
CA LEU A 184 46.21 -88.87 -1.78
C LEU A 184 45.69 -90.30 -1.60
N ASP A 185 44.45 -90.62 -2.01
CA ASP A 185 43.91 -91.98 -1.98
C ASP A 185 44.74 -92.95 -2.85
N VAL A 186 45.17 -92.52 -4.03
CA VAL A 186 46.07 -93.32 -4.90
C VAL A 186 47.45 -93.50 -4.28
N ARG A 187 48.04 -92.43 -3.72
CA ARG A 187 49.33 -92.50 -3.01
C ARG A 187 49.25 -93.40 -1.78
N LEU A 188 48.17 -93.33 -1.01
CA LEU A 188 47.88 -94.22 0.12
C LEU A 188 47.74 -95.67 -0.34
N GLY A 189 47.04 -95.94 -1.44
CA GLY A 189 46.94 -97.29 -2.01
C GLY A 189 48.28 -97.86 -2.49
N ILE A 190 49.18 -97.03 -3.03
CA ILE A 190 50.54 -97.44 -3.38
C ILE A 190 51.37 -97.74 -2.12
N LEU A 191 51.32 -96.86 -1.12
CA LEU A 191 52.02 -97.06 0.17
C LEU A 191 51.51 -98.31 0.91
N ASP A 192 50.20 -98.55 0.93
CA ASP A 192 49.60 -99.75 1.52
C ASP A 192 50.02 -101.02 0.75
N TYR A 193 50.08 -100.96 -0.59
CA TYR A 193 50.65 -102.04 -1.38
C TYR A 193 52.15 -102.27 -1.09
N GLU A 194 52.95 -101.21 -0.94
CA GLU A 194 54.38 -101.31 -0.62
C GLU A 194 54.62 -101.86 0.79
N VAL A 195 53.85 -101.41 1.79
CA VAL A 195 53.91 -101.89 3.18
C VAL A 195 53.44 -103.35 3.27
N THR A 196 52.30 -103.70 2.66
CA THR A 196 51.84 -105.10 2.65
C THR A 196 52.80 -106.02 1.90
N LYS A 197 53.42 -105.56 0.80
CA LYS A 197 54.49 -106.27 0.09
C LYS A 197 55.74 -106.44 0.96
N ALA A 198 56.14 -105.42 1.72
CA ALA A 198 57.25 -105.51 2.67
C ALA A 198 56.95 -106.52 3.78
N MET A 199 55.78 -106.43 4.43
CA MET A 199 55.32 -107.40 5.42
C MET A 199 55.27 -108.83 4.88
N MET A 200 54.78 -109.03 3.64
CA MET A 200 54.80 -110.35 2.98
C MET A 200 56.23 -110.82 2.64
N HIS A 201 57.16 -109.91 2.37
CA HIS A 201 58.56 -110.25 2.11
C HIS A 201 59.29 -110.64 3.39
N ASP A 202 59.05 -109.92 4.49
CA ASP A 202 59.63 -110.23 5.81
C ASP A 202 59.04 -111.54 6.36
N ALA A 203 57.72 -111.77 6.23
CA ALA A 203 57.12 -113.07 6.55
C ALA A 203 57.72 -114.24 5.74
N LYS A 204 58.05 -114.02 4.45
CA LYS A 204 58.76 -115.00 3.60
C LYS A 204 60.26 -115.12 3.91
N ARG A 205 60.83 -114.16 4.63
CA ARG A 205 62.23 -114.17 5.09
C ARG A 205 62.36 -114.96 6.38
N GLU A 206 61.37 -114.87 7.27
CA GLU A 206 61.28 -115.70 8.48
C GLU A 206 61.08 -117.20 8.17
N GLU A 207 60.38 -117.57 7.09
CA GLU A 207 60.26 -118.97 6.66
C GLU A 207 61.58 -119.64 6.21
N LYS A 208 62.69 -118.90 6.02
CA LYS A 208 63.88 -119.38 5.30
C LYS A 208 65.18 -119.52 6.11
N HIS A 209 65.15 -119.53 7.45
CA HIS A 209 66.36 -119.71 8.26
C HIS A 209 66.26 -120.80 9.35
N PRO A 210 66.82 -122.01 9.11
CA PRO A 210 67.07 -123.00 10.16
C PRO A 210 68.27 -122.65 11.06
N LEU A 211 68.37 -123.34 12.20
CA LEU A 211 69.39 -123.18 13.25
C LEU A 211 70.74 -123.84 12.89
N GLN A 212 71.85 -123.22 13.34
CA GLN A 212 73.09 -123.74 14.00
C GLN A 212 74.19 -122.65 13.83
N GLY A 213 75.11 -122.29 14.72
CA GLY A 213 75.59 -122.71 16.04
C GLY A 213 76.96 -122.00 16.24
N MET A 214 77.16 -121.22 17.32
CA MET A 214 77.93 -121.55 18.55
C MET A 214 79.45 -121.26 18.51
N HIS A 215 79.97 -120.63 19.59
CA HIS A 215 81.38 -120.29 19.91
C HIS A 215 82.09 -119.32 18.93
N SER A 216 83.13 -118.55 19.29
CA SER A 216 83.70 -118.16 20.60
C SER A 216 84.66 -116.97 20.46
N ASP A 217 85.10 -116.23 21.49
CA ASP A 217 84.57 -115.76 22.79
C ASP A 217 85.64 -114.74 23.37
N ASP A 218 85.39 -114.07 24.50
CA ASP A 218 86.30 -113.22 25.34
C ASP A 218 86.74 -111.79 24.92
N ASP A 219 87.05 -111.00 25.99
CA ASP A 219 87.63 -109.64 26.13
C ASP A 219 86.93 -108.43 25.49
N ASP A 220 86.98 -107.20 26.02
CA ASP A 220 87.24 -106.54 27.33
C ASP A 220 87.26 -105.03 26.98
N SER A 221 87.24 -104.12 27.98
CA SER A 221 87.37 -102.66 27.88
C SER A 221 86.19 -101.93 27.17
N SER A 222 85.38 -101.07 27.80
CA SER A 222 85.58 -99.90 28.68
C SER A 222 85.56 -98.55 27.92
N LEU A 223 84.84 -97.58 28.49
CA LEU A 223 84.95 -96.12 28.22
C LEU A 223 84.51 -95.69 26.79
N ASP A 224 84.08 -94.45 26.50
CA ASP A 224 83.72 -93.28 27.31
C ASP A 224 82.77 -92.38 26.45
N GLU A 225 82.19 -91.33 27.07
CA GLU A 225 81.45 -90.18 26.48
C GLU A 225 80.06 -90.41 25.83
#